data_AF-A0A7V8XUK6-F1
#
_entry.id   AF-A0A7V8XUK6-F1
#
_cell.length_a   1.000
_cell.length_b   1.000
_cell.length_c   1.000
_cell.angle_alpha   90.00
_cell.angle_beta   90.00
_cell.angle_gamma   90.00
#
_symmetry.space_group_name_H-M   'P 1'
#
loop_
_entity.id
_entity.type
_entity.pdbx_description
1 polymer ?
#
loop_
_entity_poly.entity_id
_entity_poly.type
_entity_poly.pdbx_seq_one_letter_code
_entity_poly.pdbx_strand_id
1 'polypeptide(L)'
;MLVKPTDFRRGARYPLIVAIHGGPASADVLGFNGGYNSQVYSGAGYVVLRPNYRGSTNYGHKHKNDIVGNYFAPGYEDIISGVDYLIAQGIADPARMGALG
;
A
#
# COMPACT_ATOMS: atom_id res chain seq x y z
N MET A 1 1.09 -5.11 -1.24
CA MET A 1 0.92 -6.00 -0.07
C MET A 1 -0.03 -5.36 0.94
N LEU A 2 -0.77 -6.18 1.70
CA LEU A 2 -1.68 -5.73 2.76
C LEU A 2 -1.30 -6.39 4.08
N VAL A 3 -1.00 -5.60 5.11
CA VAL A 3 -0.81 -6.08 6.49
C VAL A 3 -2.09 -5.79 7.26
N LYS A 4 -2.67 -6.84 7.86
CA LYS A 4 -3.92 -6.74 8.63
C LYS A 4 -3.61 -6.81 10.12
N PRO A 5 -4.44 -6.18 10.98
CA PRO A 5 -4.38 -6.33 12.42
C PRO A 5 -4.31 -7.79 12.88
N THR A 6 -3.65 -8.04 14.00
CA THR A 6 -3.53 -9.38 14.60
C THR A 6 -4.88 -9.97 15.00
N ASP A 7 -5.86 -9.13 15.30
CA ASP A 7 -7.24 -9.48 15.67
C ASP A 7 -8.26 -9.20 14.54
N PHE A 8 -7.82 -9.20 13.27
CA PHE A 8 -8.67 -8.86 12.13
C PHE A 8 -9.98 -9.66 12.09
N ARG A 9 -11.10 -8.94 12.03
CA ARG A 9 -12.46 -9.48 11.96
C ARG A 9 -13.07 -9.15 10.61
N ARG A 10 -13.57 -10.19 9.92
CA ARG A 10 -14.32 -10.01 8.67
C ARG A 10 -15.59 -9.20 8.95
N GLY A 11 -15.90 -8.23 8.09
CA GLY A 11 -17.07 -7.36 8.22
C GLY A 11 -16.86 -6.10 9.06
N ALA A 12 -15.68 -5.93 9.67
CA ALA A 12 -15.29 -4.68 10.33
C ALA A 12 -14.41 -3.81 9.41
N ARG A 13 -14.56 -2.48 9.53
CA ARG A 13 -13.72 -1.48 8.86
C ARG A 13 -12.64 -0.96 9.80
N TYR A 14 -11.43 -0.79 9.27
CA TYR A 14 -10.24 -0.40 10.02
C TYR A 14 -9.65 0.92 9.51
N PRO A 15 -8.97 1.70 10.36
CA PRO A 15 -8.19 2.84 9.89
C PRO A 15 -7.06 2.35 8.97
N LEU A 16 -6.85 3.07 7.87
CA LEU A 16 -5.89 2.69 6.82
C LEU A 16 -4.64 3.56 6.89
N ILE A 17 -3.47 2.91 6.85
CA ILE A 17 -2.19 3.55 6.53
C ILE A 17 -1.75 3.10 5.15
N VAL A 18 -1.47 4.04 4.25
CA VAL A 18 -0.84 3.77 2.96
C VAL A 18 0.66 4.07 3.11
N ALA A 19 1.46 3.02 3.22
CA ALA A 19 2.91 3.10 3.33
C ALA A 19 3.52 2.99 1.93
N ILE A 20 3.90 4.12 1.36
CA ILE A 20 4.35 4.27 -0.03
C ILE A 20 5.88 4.22 -0.02
N HIS A 21 6.48 3.20 -0.64
CA HIS A 21 7.93 3.16 -0.77
C HIS A 21 8.46 4.29 -1.68
N GLY A 22 9.66 4.78 -1.37
CA GLY A 22 10.32 5.81 -2.17
C GLY A 22 10.79 5.32 -3.54
N GLY A 23 10.64 6.20 -4.53
CA GLY A 23 11.15 6.04 -5.89
C GLY A 23 10.51 4.91 -6.71
N PRO A 24 10.49 5.03 -8.06
CA PRO A 24 10.05 3.94 -8.91
C PRO A 24 11.04 2.75 -8.84
N ALA A 25 12.33 2.98 -8.61
CA ALA A 25 13.32 1.90 -8.60
C ALA A 25 13.37 1.07 -7.29
N SER A 26 12.27 0.97 -6.54
CA SER A 26 12.15 0.15 -5.32
C SER A 26 10.89 -0.71 -5.35
N ALA A 27 10.79 -1.68 -4.45
CA ALA A 27 9.61 -2.49 -4.28
C ALA A 27 9.45 -2.95 -2.83
N ASP A 28 8.22 -2.93 -2.35
CA ASP A 28 7.83 -3.67 -1.16
C ASP A 28 7.83 -5.18 -1.47
N VAL A 29 8.71 -5.91 -0.78
CA VAL A 29 8.83 -7.36 -0.88
C VAL A 29 8.39 -8.05 0.41
N LEU A 30 8.04 -9.33 0.31
CA LEU A 30 7.80 -10.15 1.48
C LEU A 30 9.11 -10.29 2.27
N GLY A 31 9.09 -9.88 3.53
CA GLY A 31 10.25 -9.95 4.42
C GLY A 31 9.86 -9.70 5.87
N PHE A 32 10.67 -10.22 6.80
CA PHE A 32 10.49 -9.98 8.23
C PHE A 32 10.74 -8.50 8.54
N ASN A 33 9.75 -7.82 9.14
CA ASN A 33 9.78 -6.38 9.38
C ASN A 33 10.05 -5.52 8.12
N GLY A 34 9.53 -5.94 6.97
CA GLY A 34 9.99 -5.45 5.66
C GLY A 34 9.70 -3.99 5.28
N GLY A 35 9.31 -3.09 6.19
CA GLY A 35 9.17 -1.65 5.86
C GLY A 35 8.15 -0.87 6.69
N TYR A 36 8.48 0.41 6.90
CA TYR A 36 7.63 1.45 7.51
C TYR A 36 6.90 1.02 8.80
N ASN A 37 7.54 0.23 9.67
CA ASN A 37 6.95 -0.24 10.94
C ASN A 37 5.55 -0.86 10.78
N SER A 38 5.26 -1.50 9.63
CA SER A 38 3.91 -1.97 9.29
C SER A 38 3.33 -2.94 10.33
N GLN A 39 4.20 -3.75 10.95
CA GLN A 39 3.80 -4.68 12.01
C GLN A 39 3.40 -3.95 13.30
N VAL A 40 4.04 -2.81 13.62
CA VAL A 40 3.69 -1.97 14.77
C VAL A 40 2.31 -1.34 14.56
N TYR A 41 2.08 -0.74 13.39
CA TYR A 41 0.77 -0.16 13.06
C TYR A 41 -0.33 -1.21 13.03
N SER A 42 -0.05 -2.37 12.45
CA SER A 42 -0.97 -3.51 12.47
C SER A 42 -1.31 -3.97 13.89
N GLY A 43 -0.30 -4.09 14.76
CA GLY A 43 -0.50 -4.40 16.18
C GLY A 43 -1.30 -3.35 16.95
N ALA A 44 -1.32 -2.11 16.46
CA ALA A 44 -2.14 -1.02 16.99
C ALA A 44 -3.55 -0.93 16.35
N GLY A 45 -3.95 -1.90 15.53
CA GLY A 45 -5.29 -1.97 14.93
C GLY A 45 -5.45 -1.29 13.58
N TYR A 46 -4.36 -0.91 12.91
CA TYR A 46 -4.42 -0.34 11.56
C TYR A 46 -4.29 -1.43 10.48
N VAL A 47 -4.98 -1.23 9.36
CA VAL A 47 -4.64 -1.94 8.12
C VAL A 47 -3.55 -1.13 7.41
N VAL A 48 -2.50 -1.79 6.90
CA VAL A 48 -1.40 -1.13 6.19
C VAL A 48 -1.33 -1.62 4.76
N LEU A 49 -1.57 -0.72 3.80
CA LEU A 49 -1.39 -0.95 2.37
C LEU A 49 0.03 -0.54 1.96
N ARG A 50 0.75 -1.45 1.30
CA ARG A 50 2.11 -1.29 0.78
C ARG A 50 2.12 -1.53 -0.73
N PRO A 51 1.76 -0.53 -1.55
CA PRO A 51 1.54 -0.73 -2.97
C PRO A 51 2.86 -0.76 -3.74
N ASN A 52 2.99 -1.73 -4.65
CA ASN A 52 4.01 -1.69 -5.70
C ASN A 52 3.34 -1.10 -6.95
N TYR A 53 3.48 0.21 -7.15
CA TYR A 53 2.87 0.97 -8.23
C TYR A 53 3.70 0.86 -9.52
N ARG A 54 3.16 1.29 -10.68
CA ARG A 54 3.92 1.42 -11.94
C ARG A 54 5.20 2.19 -11.67
N GLY A 55 6.32 1.67 -12.13
CA GLY A 55 7.63 2.15 -11.73
C GLY A 55 8.38 1.17 -10.85
N SER A 56 7.71 0.52 -9.88
CA SER A 56 8.32 -0.40 -8.90
C SER A 56 9.16 -1.51 -9.55
N THR A 57 10.21 -1.95 -8.85
CA THR A 57 11.01 -3.12 -9.26
C THR A 57 10.25 -4.43 -8.97
N ASN A 58 10.82 -5.57 -9.37
CA ASN A 58 10.25 -6.91 -9.13
C ASN A 58 8.96 -7.28 -9.93
N TYR A 59 8.60 -6.49 -10.96
CA TYR A 59 7.48 -6.78 -11.90
C TYR A 59 7.90 -6.77 -13.38
N GLY A 60 9.21 -6.86 -13.64
CA GLY A 60 9.77 -6.86 -15.00
C GLY A 60 10.01 -5.46 -15.58
N HIS A 61 10.74 -5.41 -16.71
CA HIS A 61 11.20 -4.16 -17.32
C HIS A 61 10.07 -3.25 -17.77
N LYS A 62 9.00 -3.82 -18.33
CA LYS A 62 7.85 -3.03 -18.81
C LYS A 62 7.22 -2.25 -17.65
N HIS A 63 6.84 -2.94 -16.57
CA HIS A 63 6.22 -2.31 -15.39
C HIS A 63 7.10 -1.21 -14.78
N LYS A 64 8.41 -1.47 -14.70
CA LYS A 64 9.38 -0.49 -14.19
C LYS A 64 9.46 0.77 -15.06
N ASN A 65 9.38 0.61 -16.39
CA ASN A 65 9.56 1.69 -17.34
C ASN A 65 8.27 2.41 -17.73
N ASP A 66 7.09 1.85 -17.42
CA ASP A 66 5.78 2.45 -17.76
C ASP A 66 5.54 3.82 -17.06
N ILE A 67 6.36 4.19 -16.07
CA ILE A 67 6.32 5.49 -15.38
C ILE A 67 7.25 6.55 -16.00
N VAL A 68 8.14 6.16 -16.92
CA VAL A 68 9.18 7.05 -17.47
C VAL A 68 8.53 8.15 -18.31
N GLY A 69 8.91 9.40 -18.04
CA GLY A 69 8.33 10.57 -18.68
C GLY A 69 7.00 11.03 -18.06
N ASN A 70 6.43 10.27 -17.12
CA ASN A 70 5.24 10.65 -16.36
C ASN A 70 5.33 10.09 -14.92
N TYR A 71 6.21 10.66 -14.10
CA TYR A 71 6.63 10.05 -12.83
C TYR A 71 5.59 10.04 -11.71
N PHE A 72 4.53 10.86 -11.79
CA PHE A 72 3.62 11.06 -10.65
C PHE A 72 2.23 10.48 -10.89
N ALA A 73 1.58 10.82 -12.01
CA ALA A 73 0.18 10.43 -12.24
C ALA A 73 -0.05 8.91 -12.26
N PRO A 74 0.76 8.09 -12.97
CA PRO A 74 0.57 6.64 -13.01
C PRO A 74 0.74 5.99 -11.64
N GLY A 75 1.74 6.45 -10.87
CA GLY A 75 1.97 5.95 -9.52
C GLY A 75 0.80 6.27 -8.59
N TYR A 76 0.31 7.51 -8.63
CA TYR A 76 -0.85 7.95 -7.87
C TYR A 76 -2.11 7.14 -8.21
N GLU A 77 -2.41 6.96 -9.50
CA GLU A 77 -3.56 6.17 -9.98
C GLU A 77 -3.51 4.74 -9.42
N ASP A 78 -2.34 4.10 -9.45
CA ASP A 78 -2.19 2.73 -8.96
C ASP A 78 -2.37 2.65 -7.44
N ILE A 79 -1.80 3.62 -6.69
CA ILE A 79 -1.93 3.69 -5.24
C ILE A 79 -3.41 3.87 -4.84
N ILE A 80 -4.10 4.84 -5.43
CA ILE A 80 -5.50 5.12 -5.12
C ILE A 80 -6.42 3.98 -5.56
N SER A 81 -6.13 3.30 -6.67
CA SER A 81 -6.88 2.10 -7.07
C SER A 81 -6.85 1.01 -5.98
N GLY A 82 -5.72 0.86 -5.28
CA GLY A 82 -5.58 -0.04 -4.14
C GLY A 82 -6.38 0.42 -2.92
N VAL A 83 -6.42 1.73 -2.66
CA VAL A 83 -7.24 2.32 -1.58
C VAL A 83 -8.73 2.08 -1.85
N ASP A 84 -9.20 2.43 -3.04
CA ASP A 84 -10.59 2.26 -3.47
C ASP A 84 -11.02 0.80 -3.38
N TYR A 85 -10.16 -0.12 -3.81
CA TYR A 85 -10.39 -1.55 -3.67
C TYR A 85 -10.62 -1.94 -2.20
N LEU A 86 -9.80 -1.46 -1.26
CA LEU A 86 -9.95 -1.78 0.17
C LEU A 86 -11.22 -1.17 0.78
N ILE A 87 -11.62 0.03 0.34
CA ILE A 87 -12.87 0.66 0.77
C ILE A 87 -14.07 -0.16 0.27
N ALA A 88 -14.06 -0.56 -1.01
CA ALA A 88 -15.10 -1.36 -1.64
C ALA A 88 -15.24 -2.75 -1.00
N GLN A 89 -14.12 -3.37 -0.61
CA GLN A 89 -14.10 -4.64 0.12
C GLN A 89 -14.57 -4.53 1.58
N GLY A 90 -14.89 -3.34 2.07
CA GLY A 90 -15.31 -3.14 3.46
C GLY A 90 -14.17 -3.26 4.48
N ILE A 91 -12.92 -3.19 4.03
CA ILE A 91 -11.74 -3.35 4.89
C ILE A 91 -11.29 -1.99 5.44
N ALA A 92 -11.20 -0.98 4.58
CA ALA A 92 -10.78 0.36 4.96
C ALA A 92 -11.98 1.23 5.37
N ASP A 93 -11.77 2.05 6.40
CA ASP A 93 -12.66 3.13 6.80
C ASP A 93 -12.28 4.42 6.04
N PRO A 94 -13.13 4.92 5.12
CA PRO A 94 -12.81 6.11 4.32
C PRO A 94 -12.69 7.39 5.15
N ALA A 95 -13.20 7.42 6.40
CA ALA A 95 -13.09 8.58 7.28
C ALA A 95 -11.79 8.57 8.11
N ARG A 96 -11.00 7.48 8.10
CA ARG A 96 -9.80 7.33 8.92
C ARG A 96 -8.65 6.76 8.11
N MET A 97 -8.00 7.62 7.33
CA MET A 97 -6.88 7.23 6.47
C MET A 97 -5.70 8.19 6.62
N GLY A 98 -4.50 7.66 6.49
CA GLY A 98 -3.25 8.42 6.43
C GLY A 98 -2.27 7.81 5.44
N ALA A 99 -1.35 8.63 4.94
CA ALA A 99 -0.26 8.20 4.07
C ALA A 99 1.09 8.55 4.71
N LEU A 100 2.08 7.70 4.47
CA LEU A 100 3.48 7.91 4.86
C LEU A 100 4.38 7.33 3.77
N GLY A 101 5.56 7.90 3.56
CA GLY A 101 6.46 7.48 2.50
C GLY A 101 7.75 8.26 2.47
#